data_AF-A0A9E3I7Y7-F1
#
_entry.id   AF-A0A9E3I7Y7-F1
#
_cell.length_a   1.000
_cell.length_b   1.000
_cell.length_c   1.000
_cell.angle_alpha   90.00
_cell.angle_beta   90.00
_cell.angle_gamma   90.00
#
_symmetry.space_group_name_H-M   'P 1'
#
loop_
_entity.id
_entity.type
_entity.pdbx_description
1 polymer ?
#
loop_
_entity_poly.entity_id
_entity_poly.type
_entity_poly.pdbx_seq_one_letter_code
_entity_poly.pdbx_strand_id
1 'polypeptide(L)'
;MSNRTFNATDMLDVTAEQLRVAICVSALSVIESQTYRKLQPEQQVEAIVTGCMAGLFSVAFACIDPAGRDDMTAFIKAYTDQARAIVESLSDHDGVMQ
;
A
#
# COMPACT_ATOMS: atom_id res chain seq x y z
N MET A 1 13.29 8.06 -17.87
CA MET A 1 13.39 6.88 -16.98
C MET A 1 14.01 5.76 -17.79
N SER A 2 15.16 5.22 -17.38
CA SER A 2 15.87 4.15 -18.12
C SER A 2 15.18 2.81 -17.85
N ASN A 3 14.71 2.12 -18.89
CA ASN A 3 14.22 0.74 -18.81
C ASN A 3 15.40 -0.20 -18.63
N ARG A 4 15.86 -0.35 -17.38
CA ARG A 4 16.86 -1.34 -17.01
C ARG A 4 16.19 -2.73 -16.97
N THR A 5 16.74 -3.70 -17.71
CA THR A 5 16.31 -5.11 -17.69
C THR A 5 16.67 -5.76 -16.35
N PHE A 6 15.82 -6.69 -15.87
CA PHE A 6 16.07 -7.51 -14.68
C PHE A 6 17.40 -8.27 -14.79
N ASN A 7 18.22 -8.25 -13.74
CA ASN A 7 19.47 -8.98 -13.62
C ASN A 7 19.42 -9.97 -12.44
N ALA A 8 19.41 -11.27 -12.74
CA ALA A 8 19.36 -12.34 -11.74
C ALA A 8 20.60 -12.42 -10.82
N THR A 9 21.67 -11.69 -11.13
CA THR A 9 22.87 -11.59 -10.28
C THR A 9 22.91 -10.31 -9.45
N ASP A 10 22.00 -9.35 -9.70
CA ASP A 10 21.84 -8.18 -8.85
C ASP A 10 20.94 -8.52 -7.67
N MET A 11 21.50 -8.41 -6.46
CA MET A 11 20.78 -8.64 -5.21
C MET A 11 19.54 -7.74 -5.06
N LEU A 12 19.54 -6.52 -5.61
CA LEU A 12 18.38 -5.62 -5.58
C LEU A 12 17.23 -6.16 -6.45
N ASP A 13 17.54 -6.61 -7.67
CA ASP A 13 16.56 -7.15 -8.60
C ASP A 13 15.95 -8.45 -8.01
N VAL A 14 16.79 -9.33 -7.45
CA VAL A 14 16.36 -10.56 -6.78
C VAL A 14 15.48 -10.27 -5.57
N THR A 15 15.86 -9.30 -4.73
CA THR A 15 15.08 -8.92 -3.54
C THR A 15 13.72 -8.35 -3.92
N ALA A 16 13.69 -7.48 -4.95
CA ALA A 16 12.44 -6.91 -5.45
C ALA A 16 11.49 -7.99 -6.00
N GLU A 17 12.03 -8.99 -6.71
CA GLU A 17 11.23 -10.10 -7.24
C GLU A 17 10.70 -11.02 -6.14
N GLN A 18 11.53 -11.35 -5.13
CA GLN A 18 11.09 -12.12 -3.96
C GLN A 18 9.97 -11.42 -3.21
N LEU A 19 10.09 -10.11 -3.04
CA LEU A 19 9.05 -9.29 -2.42
C LEU A 19 7.76 -9.29 -3.25
N ARG A 20 7.86 -9.11 -4.58
CA ARG A 20 6.70 -9.17 -5.49
C ARG A 20 5.96 -10.49 -5.33
N VAL A 21 6.69 -11.61 -5.34
CA VAL A 21 6.13 -12.96 -5.13
C VAL A 21 5.46 -13.07 -3.76
N ALA A 22 6.11 -12.62 -2.69
CA ALA A 22 5.56 -12.67 -1.34
C ALA A 22 4.25 -11.87 -1.18
N ILE A 23 4.17 -10.69 -1.83
CA ILE A 23 2.95 -9.87 -1.89
C ILE A 23 1.84 -10.62 -2.62
N CYS A 24 2.13 -11.21 -3.79
CA CYS A 24 1.14 -11.99 -4.54
C CYS A 24 0.62 -13.19 -3.74
N VAL A 25 1.49 -13.93 -3.07
CA VAL A 25 1.11 -15.07 -2.22
C VAL A 25 0.22 -14.60 -1.06
N SER A 26 0.60 -13.51 -0.39
CA SER A 26 -0.19 -12.96 0.71
C SER A 26 -1.58 -12.51 0.26
N ALA A 27 -1.68 -11.88 -0.91
CA ALA A 27 -2.96 -11.48 -1.50
C ALA A 27 -3.87 -12.70 -1.78
N LEU A 28 -3.31 -13.78 -2.32
CA LEU A 28 -4.06 -15.02 -2.54
C LEU A 28 -4.58 -15.61 -1.23
N SER A 29 -3.77 -15.64 -0.17
CA SER A 29 -4.19 -16.11 1.15
C SER A 29 -5.30 -15.25 1.77
N VAL A 30 -5.27 -13.92 1.55
CA VAL A 30 -6.33 -13.01 2.00
C VAL A 30 -7.66 -13.33 1.29
N ILE A 31 -7.61 -13.55 -0.02
CA ILE A 31 -8.78 -13.89 -0.86
C ILE A 31 -9.41 -15.23 -0.43
N GLU A 32 -8.60 -16.16 0.07
CA GLU A 32 -9.08 -17.43 0.61
C GLU A 32 -9.69 -17.32 2.00
N SER A 33 -9.45 -16.22 2.73
CA SER A 33 -9.97 -16.07 4.08
C SER A 33 -11.50 -15.90 4.11
N GLN A 34 -12.16 -16.58 5.05
CA GLN A 34 -13.60 -16.41 5.25
C GLN A 34 -13.98 -14.98 5.64
N THR A 35 -13.10 -14.27 6.36
CA THR A 35 -13.33 -12.89 6.78
C THR A 35 -13.42 -11.97 5.57
N TYR A 36 -12.47 -12.08 4.64
CA TYR A 36 -12.45 -11.30 3.40
C TYR A 36 -13.67 -11.59 2.53
N ARG A 37 -14.05 -12.86 2.37
CA ARG A 37 -15.21 -13.27 1.55
C ARG A 37 -16.56 -12.79 2.08
N LYS A 38 -16.64 -12.38 3.35
CA LYS A 38 -17.86 -11.82 3.96
C LYS A 38 -18.01 -10.31 3.74
N LEU A 39 -16.96 -9.64 3.27
CA LEU A 39 -16.99 -8.22 2.96
C LEU A 39 -17.82 -7.96 1.69
N GLN A 40 -18.42 -6.78 1.59
CA GLN A 40 -19.03 -6.32 0.34
C GLN A 40 -17.95 -6.13 -0.75
N PRO A 41 -18.29 -6.22 -2.05
CA PRO A 41 -17.32 -6.11 -3.14
C PRO A 41 -16.43 -4.86 -3.06
N GLU A 42 -16.99 -3.71 -2.71
CA GLU A 42 -16.25 -2.46 -2.51
C GLU A 42 -15.24 -2.54 -1.36
N GLN A 43 -15.62 -3.18 -0.25
CA GLN A 43 -14.76 -3.39 0.91
C GLN A 43 -13.65 -4.41 0.63
N GLN A 44 -13.93 -5.39 -0.23
CA GLN A 44 -12.92 -6.35 -0.71
C GLN A 44 -11.85 -5.63 -1.55
N VAL A 45 -12.27 -4.77 -2.48
CA VAL A 45 -11.36 -3.93 -3.28
C VAL A 45 -10.53 -3.03 -2.39
N GLU A 46 -11.17 -2.33 -1.45
CA GLU A 46 -10.49 -1.45 -0.50
C GLU A 46 -9.45 -2.18 0.35
N ALA A 47 -9.79 -3.38 0.86
CA ALA A 47 -8.87 -4.18 1.67
C ALA A 47 -7.62 -4.62 0.90
N ILE A 48 -7.76 -5.04 -0.36
CA ILE A 48 -6.61 -5.42 -1.21
C ILE A 48 -5.76 -4.20 -1.55
N VAL A 49 -6.39 -3.09 -1.98
CA VAL A 49 -5.66 -1.87 -2.36
C VAL A 49 -4.89 -1.32 -1.16
N THR A 50 -5.53 -1.24 0.01
CA THR A 50 -4.90 -0.76 1.24
C THR A 50 -3.73 -1.65 1.66
N GLY A 51 -3.90 -2.98 1.61
CA GLY A 51 -2.84 -3.94 1.93
C GLY A 51 -1.63 -3.83 1.00
N CYS A 52 -1.86 -3.72 -0.32
CA CYS A 52 -0.81 -3.52 -1.31
C CYS A 52 -0.05 -2.21 -1.09
N MET A 53 -0.76 -1.11 -0.84
CA MET A 53 -0.16 0.20 -0.59
C MET A 53 0.68 0.19 0.69
N ALA A 54 0.17 -0.38 1.78
CA ALA A 54 0.92 -0.51 3.03
C ALA A 54 2.20 -1.34 2.87
N GLY A 55 2.15 -2.43 2.09
CA GLY A 55 3.32 -3.24 1.77
C GLY A 55 4.37 -2.46 0.98
N LEU A 56 3.95 -1.74 -0.06
CA LEU A 56 4.81 -0.87 -0.87
C LEU A 56 5.51 0.20 -0.03
N PHE A 57 4.77 0.89 0.84
CA PHE A 57 5.35 1.90 1.74
C PHE A 57 6.34 1.29 2.73
N SER A 58 6.04 0.12 3.29
CA SER A 58 6.94 -0.56 4.25
C SER A 58 8.28 -0.92 3.61
N VAL A 59 8.27 -1.37 2.36
CA VAL A 59 9.47 -1.70 1.59
C VAL A 59 10.24 -0.45 1.23
N ALA A 60 9.55 0.57 0.72
CA ALA A 60 10.17 1.85 0.42
C ALA A 60 10.86 2.41 1.68
N PHE A 61 10.21 2.33 2.84
CA PHE A 61 10.76 2.75 4.13
C PHE A 61 11.99 1.94 4.55
N ALA A 62 11.98 0.62 4.35
CA ALA A 62 13.12 -0.25 4.64
C ALA A 62 14.36 0.08 3.78
N CYS A 63 14.16 0.55 2.55
CA CYS A 63 15.21 0.92 1.61
C CYS A 63 15.75 2.35 1.78
N ILE A 64 15.13 3.17 2.64
CA ILE A 64 15.60 4.52 2.92
C ILE A 64 16.74 4.47 3.94
N ASP A 65 17.82 5.20 3.63
CA ASP A 65 18.92 5.49 4.57
C ASP A 65 18.32 5.97 5.89
N PRO A 66 18.76 5.45 7.07
CA PRO A 66 18.27 5.89 8.36
C PRO A 66 18.07 7.41 8.52
N ALA A 67 18.93 8.23 7.90
CA ALA A 67 18.82 9.69 7.94
C ALA A 67 17.59 10.26 7.19
N GLY A 68 17.09 9.58 6.15
CA GLY A 68 15.92 10.00 5.37
C GLY A 68 14.58 9.46 5.88
N ARG A 69 14.60 8.64 6.93
CA ARG A 69 13.38 8.00 7.47
C ARG A 69 12.44 9.02 8.11
N ASP A 70 12.97 10.00 8.81
CA ASP A 70 12.18 11.04 9.48
C ASP A 70 11.42 11.91 8.48
N ASP A 71 12.08 12.32 7.38
CA ASP A 71 11.46 13.09 6.29
C ASP A 71 10.36 12.29 5.58
N MET A 72 10.59 11.00 5.34
CA MET A 72 9.58 10.12 4.76
C MET A 72 8.41 9.88 5.73
N THR A 73 8.67 9.72 7.03
CA THR A 73 7.61 9.63 8.05
C THR A 73 6.78 10.90 8.10
N ALA A 74 7.42 12.08 8.03
CA ALA A 74 6.73 13.36 7.96
C ALA A 74 5.87 13.49 6.70
N PHE A 75 6.38 13.05 5.54
CA PHE A 75 5.64 13.03 4.28
C PHE A 75 4.43 12.08 4.34
N ILE A 76 4.61 10.84 4.82
CA ILE A 76 3.52 9.86 4.99
C ILE A 76 2.45 10.41 5.94
N LYS A 77 2.87 11.03 7.06
CA LYS A 77 1.95 11.65 8.01
C LYS A 77 1.14 12.77 7.34
N ALA A 78 1.80 13.68 6.62
CA ALA A 78 1.12 14.78 5.93
C ALA A 78 0.10 14.26 4.90
N TYR A 79 0.44 13.22 4.15
CA TYR A 79 -0.47 12.60 3.19
C TYR A 79 -1.65 11.91 3.88
N THR A 80 -1.41 11.24 5.02
CA THR A 80 -2.46 10.60 5.82
C THR A 80 -3.43 11.63 6.41
N ASP A 81 -2.91 12.76 6.89
CA ASP A 81 -3.72 13.86 7.42
C ASP A 81 -4.57 14.50 6.29
N GLN A 82 -4.02 14.67 5.08
CA GLN A 82 -4.80 15.11 3.91
C GLN A 82 -5.87 14.11 3.51
N ALA A 83 -5.55 12.82 3.44
CA ALA A 83 -6.50 11.78 3.10
C ALA A 83 -7.66 11.74 4.11
N ARG A 84 -7.37 11.89 5.41
CA ARG A 84 -8.39 12.04 6.46
C ARG A 84 -9.28 13.25 6.21
N ALA A 85 -8.71 14.43 5.97
CA ALA A 85 -9.48 15.65 5.73
C ALA A 85 -10.41 15.52 4.50
N ILE A 86 -9.96 14.83 3.45
CA ILE A 86 -10.80 14.53 2.27
C ILE A 86 -11.95 13.61 2.65
N VAL A 87 -11.69 12.51 3.36
CA VAL A 87 -12.73 11.57 3.81
C VAL A 87 -13.75 12.24 4.72
N GLU A 88 -13.31 13.07 5.66
CA GLU A 88 -14.19 13.86 6.52
C GLU A 88 -15.06 14.81 5.69
N SER A 89 -14.48 15.51 4.70
CA SER A 89 -15.23 16.42 3.83
C SER A 89 -16.27 15.73 2.94
N LEU A 90 -16.03 14.48 2.54
CA LEU A 90 -16.99 13.67 1.79
C LEU A 90 -18.15 13.19 2.68
N SER A 91 -17.84 12.84 3.93
CA SER A 91 -18.82 12.40 4.92
C SER A 91 -19.80 13.53 5.30
N ASP A 92 -19.31 14.76 5.35
CA ASP A 92 -20.13 15.96 5.60
C ASP A 92 -21.01 16.35 4.39
N HIS A 93 -20.64 15.95 3.16
CA HIS A 93 -21.40 16.26 1.95
C HIS A 93 -22.62 15.35 1.73
N ASP A 94 -22.58 14.10 2.21
CA ASP A 94 -23.72 13.16 2.13
C ASP A 94 -24.84 13.50 3.12
N GLY A 95 -24.61 14.41 4.07
CA GLY A 95 -25.59 14.90 5.05
C GLY A 95 -26.51 16.03 4.58
N VAL A 96 -26.34 16.56 3.36
CA VAL A 96 -27.04 17.77 2.87
C VAL A 96 -28.16 17.47 1.84
N MET A 97 -28.44 16.19 1.55
CA MET A 97 -29.63 15.78 0.79
C MET A 97 -30.65 15.01 1.64
N GLN A 98 -31.18 15.68 2.68
CA GLN A 98 -32.49 15.37 3.26
C GLN A 98 -33.38 16.61 3.25
#